data_AF-A0A354CW79-F1
#
_entry.id   AF-A0A354CW79-F1
#
_cell.length_a   1.000
_cell.length_b   1.000
_cell.length_c   1.000
_cell.angle_alpha   90.00
_cell.angle_beta   90.00
_cell.angle_gamma   90.00
#
_symmetry.space_group_name_H-M   'P 1'
#
loop_
_entity.id
_entity.type
_entity.pdbx_description
1 polymer ?
#
loop_
_entity_poly.entity_id
_entity_poly.type
_entity_poly.pdbx_seq_one_letter_code
_entity_poly.pdbx_strand_id
1 'polypeptide(L)'
;CADCHMPYKREGAAKVTDHHIRSPLLNVSRACLQCHHFSEAEMLARAEAIQGRTQDLLDRAETALVALLDALLAAKRRGATERNLAPARQLQRKAQFRLDFISAENSMGFHAPQEAARILAEAIDYARQGQLEAERIRE
;
A
#
# COMPACT_ATOMS: atom_id res chain seq x y z
N CYS A 1 -17.62 0.19 -5.86
CA CYS A 1 -17.74 -0.96 -4.94
C CYS A 1 -18.70 -2.02 -5.51
N ALA A 2 -20.00 -1.75 -5.57
CA ALA A 2 -21.01 -2.74 -6.00
C ALA A 2 -20.82 -3.21 -7.45
N ASP A 3 -20.50 -2.32 -8.39
CA ASP A 3 -20.33 -2.70 -9.80
C ASP A 3 -19.27 -3.79 -10.01
N CYS A 4 -18.20 -3.79 -9.21
CA CYS A 4 -17.11 -4.76 -9.31
C CYS A 4 -17.30 -5.96 -8.36
N HIS A 5 -17.69 -5.72 -7.11
CA HIS A 5 -17.74 -6.76 -6.06
C HIS A 5 -19.10 -7.44 -5.92
N MET A 6 -20.15 -6.83 -6.47
CA MET A 6 -21.52 -7.32 -6.48
C MET A 6 -22.11 -7.23 -7.90
N PRO A 7 -21.40 -7.74 -8.94
CA PRO A 7 -21.87 -7.58 -10.30
C PRO A 7 -23.20 -8.30 -10.49
N TYR A 8 -24.02 -7.80 -11.41
CA TYR A 8 -25.28 -8.47 -11.73
C TYR A 8 -25.04 -9.86 -12.34
N LYS A 9 -25.88 -10.83 -11.97
CA LYS A 9 -25.97 -12.15 -12.59
C LYS A 9 -27.40 -12.42 -13.07
N ARG A 10 -27.55 -13.39 -13.96
CA ARG A 10 -28.86 -13.87 -14.45
C ARG A 10 -29.22 -15.16 -13.73
N GLU A 11 -30.45 -15.21 -13.22
CA GLU A 11 -31.08 -16.42 -12.68
C GLU A 11 -32.40 -16.62 -13.43
N GLY A 12 -32.40 -17.49 -14.43
CA GLY A 12 -33.48 -17.57 -15.41
C GLY A 12 -33.67 -16.22 -16.12
N ALA A 13 -34.90 -15.69 -16.11
CA ALA A 13 -35.22 -14.39 -16.68
C ALA A 13 -34.83 -13.20 -15.76
N ALA A 14 -34.60 -13.44 -14.46
CA ALA A 14 -34.35 -12.39 -13.50
C ALA A 14 -32.91 -11.87 -13.57
N LYS A 15 -32.74 -10.57 -13.38
CA LYS A 15 -31.44 -9.91 -13.13
C LYS A 15 -31.33 -9.71 -11.62
N VAL A 16 -30.32 -10.30 -11.00
CA VAL A 16 -30.12 -10.25 -9.55
C VAL A 16 -28.71 -9.77 -9.21
N THR A 17 -28.55 -9.07 -8.10
CA THR A 17 -27.25 -8.64 -7.58
C THR A 17 -26.54 -9.83 -6.93
N ASP A 18 -25.28 -10.09 -7.32
CA ASP A 18 -24.48 -11.12 -6.66
C ASP A 18 -24.04 -10.64 -5.27
N HIS A 19 -24.57 -11.25 -4.21
CA HIS A 19 -24.26 -10.89 -2.83
C HIS A 19 -23.07 -11.69 -2.25
N HIS A 20 -22.44 -12.56 -3.04
CA HIS A 20 -21.19 -13.20 -2.65
C HIS A 20 -20.01 -12.23 -2.87
N ILE A 21 -19.88 -11.27 -1.96
CA ILE A 21 -18.82 -10.24 -2.00
C ILE A 21 -17.46 -10.92 -1.83
N ARG A 22 -16.64 -10.84 -2.89
CA ARG A 22 -15.28 -11.39 -2.92
C ARG A 22 -14.41 -10.61 -3.90
N SER A 23 -13.18 -11.07 -4.13
CA SER A 23 -12.31 -10.48 -5.15
C SER A 23 -13.01 -10.49 -6.53
N PRO A 24 -13.10 -9.33 -7.22
CA PRO A 24 -13.62 -9.24 -8.58
C PRO A 24 -12.80 -10.05 -9.58
N LEU A 25 -11.52 -10.31 -9.26
CA LEU A 25 -10.62 -11.13 -10.08
C LEU A 25 -11.05 -12.61 -10.15
N LEU A 26 -11.95 -13.06 -9.25
CA LEU A 26 -12.55 -14.39 -9.33
C LEU A 26 -13.75 -14.46 -10.29
N ASN A 27 -14.18 -13.33 -10.87
CA ASN A 27 -15.34 -13.20 -11.73
C ASN A 27 -15.13 -12.10 -12.81
N VAL A 28 -13.96 -12.08 -13.47
CA VAL A 28 -13.53 -10.99 -14.37
C VAL A 28 -14.55 -10.69 -15.49
N SER A 29 -15.14 -11.72 -16.11
CA SER A 29 -16.19 -11.54 -17.12
C SER A 29 -17.36 -10.65 -16.69
N ARG A 30 -17.82 -10.80 -15.44
CA ARG A 30 -18.96 -10.00 -14.92
C ARG A 30 -18.52 -8.71 -14.28
N ALA A 31 -17.36 -8.66 -13.65
CA ALA A 31 -16.89 -7.49 -12.92
C ALA A 31 -16.21 -6.44 -13.81
N CYS A 32 -15.55 -6.86 -14.89
CA CYS A 32 -14.68 -5.99 -15.69
C CYS A 32 -15.18 -5.83 -17.13
N LEU A 33 -15.56 -6.94 -17.78
CA LEU A 33 -15.83 -6.96 -19.22
C LEU A 33 -17.17 -6.34 -19.63
N GLN A 34 -17.98 -5.90 -18.66
CA GLN A 34 -19.17 -5.08 -18.96
C GLN A 34 -18.79 -3.67 -19.45
N CYS A 35 -17.58 -3.20 -19.11
CA CYS A 35 -17.08 -1.87 -19.46
C CYS A 35 -15.78 -1.92 -20.29
N HIS A 36 -15.00 -2.99 -20.15
CA HIS A 36 -13.68 -3.13 -20.77
C HIS A 36 -13.69 -4.18 -21.88
N HIS A 37 -13.39 -3.77 -23.11
CA HIS A 37 -13.35 -4.65 -24.29
C HIS A 37 -11.97 -5.29 -24.48
N PHE A 38 -11.55 -6.08 -23.48
CA PHE A 38 -10.30 -6.85 -23.47
C PHE A 38 -10.58 -8.32 -23.13
N SER A 39 -9.56 -9.19 -23.21
CA SER A 39 -9.69 -10.56 -22.72
C SER A 39 -9.70 -10.62 -21.19
N GLU A 40 -10.30 -11.66 -20.60
CA GLU A 40 -10.22 -11.88 -19.14
C GLU A 40 -8.76 -12.00 -18.67
N ALA A 41 -7.92 -12.69 -19.44
CA ALA A 41 -6.50 -12.86 -19.15
C ALA A 41 -5.76 -11.52 -19.13
N GLU A 42 -6.05 -10.62 -20.08
CA GLU A 42 -5.44 -9.29 -20.11
C GLU A 42 -5.90 -8.43 -18.91
N MET A 43 -7.19 -8.45 -18.58
CA MET A 43 -7.71 -7.71 -17.42
C MET A 43 -7.11 -8.20 -16.11
N LEU A 44 -6.98 -9.52 -15.95
CA LEU A 44 -6.32 -10.12 -14.80
C LEU A 44 -4.85 -9.68 -14.71
N ALA A 45 -4.09 -9.81 -15.81
CA ALA A 45 -2.68 -9.43 -15.85
C ALA A 45 -2.46 -7.94 -15.53
N ARG A 46 -3.36 -7.06 -15.97
CA ARG A 46 -3.31 -5.62 -15.64
C ARG A 46 -3.53 -5.37 -14.14
N ALA A 47 -4.50 -6.06 -13.53
CA ALA A 47 -4.75 -5.94 -12.09
C ALA A 47 -3.57 -6.47 -11.28
N GLU A 48 -3.05 -7.65 -11.62
CA GLU A 48 -1.88 -8.25 -10.97
C GLU A 48 -0.63 -7.37 -11.11
N ALA A 49 -0.42 -6.74 -12.27
CA ALA A 49 0.68 -5.81 -12.47
C ALA A 49 0.58 -4.56 -11.58
N ILE A 50 -0.64 -4.08 -11.28
CA ILE A 50 -0.85 -2.99 -10.31
C ILE A 50 -0.49 -3.49 -8.91
N GLN A 51 -1.07 -4.62 -8.50
CA GLN A 51 -0.88 -5.18 -7.16
C GLN A 51 0.59 -5.51 -6.88
N GLY A 52 1.29 -6.10 -7.85
CA GLY A 52 2.71 -6.39 -7.76
C GLY A 52 3.57 -5.14 -7.59
N ARG A 53 3.31 -4.07 -8.37
CA ARG A 53 4.04 -2.79 -8.21
C ARG A 53 3.79 -2.15 -6.86
N THR A 54 2.56 -2.23 -6.34
CA THR A 54 2.25 -1.72 -5.01
C THR A 54 2.92 -2.55 -3.92
N GLN A 55 2.96 -3.87 -4.05
CA GLN A 55 3.73 -4.74 -3.15
C GLN A 55 5.23 -4.38 -3.16
N ASP A 56 5.84 -4.22 -4.33
CA ASP A 56 7.25 -3.85 -4.44
C ASP A 56 7.57 -2.52 -3.73
N LEU A 57 6.65 -1.55 -3.79
CA LEU A 57 6.81 -0.27 -3.10
C LEU A 57 6.57 -0.39 -1.59
N LEU A 58 5.62 -1.23 -1.17
CA LEU A 58 5.40 -1.55 0.25
C LEU A 58 6.64 -2.17 0.87
N ASP A 59 7.22 -3.20 0.24
CA ASP A 59 8.43 -3.88 0.73
C ASP A 59 9.61 -2.91 0.88
N ARG A 60 9.77 -1.98 -0.07
CA ARG A 60 10.80 -0.93 -0.02
C ARG A 60 10.53 0.07 1.11
N ALA A 61 9.27 0.45 1.32
CA ALA A 61 8.88 1.34 2.41
C ALA A 61 9.11 0.69 3.78
N GLU A 62 8.76 -0.60 3.93
CA GLU A 62 9.01 -1.39 5.15
C GLU A 62 10.50 -1.49 5.44
N THR A 63 11.29 -1.84 4.42
CA THR A 63 12.76 -1.88 4.54
C THR A 63 13.34 -0.54 5.00
N ALA A 64 12.86 0.57 4.44
CA ALA A 64 13.31 1.90 4.83
C ALA A 64 12.89 2.26 6.27
N LEU A 65 11.65 1.91 6.67
CA LEU A 65 11.14 2.16 8.00
C LEU A 65 11.91 1.36 9.05
N VAL A 66 12.18 0.07 8.81
CA VAL A 66 13.00 -0.77 9.69
C VAL A 66 14.40 -0.18 9.86
N ALA A 67 15.05 0.24 8.76
CA ALA A 67 16.36 0.88 8.85
C ALA A 67 16.37 2.16 9.71
N LEU A 68 15.31 2.98 9.63
CA LEU A 68 15.13 4.12 10.52
C LEU A 68 14.95 3.69 12.00
N LEU A 69 14.15 2.66 12.27
CA LEU A 69 13.96 2.15 13.62
C LEU A 69 15.27 1.62 14.23
N ASP A 70 16.08 0.93 13.43
CA ASP A 70 17.41 0.45 13.84
C ASP A 70 18.37 1.62 14.13
N ALA A 71 18.38 2.66 13.28
CA ALA A 71 19.18 3.86 13.52
C ALA A 71 18.77 4.61 14.79
N LEU A 72 17.47 4.75 15.05
CA LEU A 72 16.93 5.31 16.29
C LEU A 72 17.36 4.49 17.53
N LEU A 73 17.30 3.16 17.43
CA LEU A 73 17.73 2.26 18.50
C LEU A 73 19.23 2.38 18.76
N ALA A 74 20.05 2.44 17.71
CA ALA A 74 21.49 2.64 17.82
C ALA A 74 21.83 3.99 18.46
N ALA A 75 21.18 5.08 18.06
CA ALA A 75 21.36 6.40 18.67
C ALA A 75 20.98 6.38 20.17
N LYS A 76 19.86 5.74 20.53
CA LYS A 76 19.45 5.57 21.92
C LYS A 76 20.48 4.78 22.74
N ARG A 77 21.08 3.73 22.17
CA ARG A 77 22.15 2.94 22.82
C ARG A 77 23.44 3.75 23.06
N ARG A 78 23.72 4.77 22.24
CA ARG A 78 24.83 5.73 22.44
C ARG A 78 24.52 6.83 23.47
N GLY A 79 23.34 6.80 24.11
CA GLY A 79 22.97 7.79 25.12
C GLY A 79 22.23 9.02 24.56
N ALA A 80 21.73 8.98 23.32
CA ALA A 80 20.92 10.06 22.77
C ALA A 80 19.69 10.34 23.66
N THR A 81 19.54 11.60 24.08
CA THR A 81 18.37 12.04 24.86
C THR A 81 17.10 12.03 24.01
N GLU A 82 15.93 12.03 24.66
CA GLU A 82 14.64 12.16 23.97
C GLU A 82 14.56 13.42 23.11
N ARG A 83 15.21 14.52 23.53
CA ARG A 83 15.32 15.76 22.74
C ARG A 83 16.12 15.54 21.45
N ASN A 84 17.22 14.78 21.50
CA ASN A 84 18.03 14.47 20.33
C ASN A 84 17.27 13.58 19.33
N LEU A 85 16.46 12.63 19.84
CA LEU A 85 15.70 11.69 19.01
C LEU A 85 14.42 12.28 18.40
N ALA A 86 13.92 13.40 18.94
CA ALA A 86 12.62 13.96 18.55
C ALA A 86 12.47 14.24 17.04
N PRO A 87 13.44 14.85 16.33
CA PRO A 87 13.31 15.11 14.89
C PRO A 87 13.16 13.83 14.06
N ALA A 88 14.01 12.83 14.32
CA ALA A 88 13.95 11.53 13.63
C ALA A 88 12.65 10.78 13.94
N ARG A 89 12.13 10.84 15.18
CA ARG A 89 10.84 10.23 15.55
C ARG A 89 9.64 10.92 14.88
N GLN A 90 9.70 12.23 14.64
CA GLN A 90 8.64 12.90 13.86
C GLN A 90 8.59 12.39 12.42
N LEU A 91 9.75 12.14 11.82
CA LEU A 91 9.85 11.54 10.48
C LEU A 91 9.38 10.09 10.48
N GLN A 92 9.77 9.29 11.49
CA GLN A 92 9.25 7.93 11.70
C GLN A 92 7.72 7.90 11.74
N ARG A 93 7.10 8.79 12.53
CA ARG A 93 5.63 8.88 12.61
C ARG A 93 5.00 9.16 11.24
N LYS A 94 5.58 10.07 10.45
CA LYS A 94 5.07 10.40 9.11
C LYS A 94 5.23 9.22 8.13
N ALA A 95 6.36 8.54 8.18
CA ALA A 95 6.66 7.39 7.34
C ALA A 95 5.73 6.22 7.65
N GLN A 96 5.66 5.83 8.92
CA GLN A 96 4.87 4.69 9.37
C GLN A 96 3.36 4.89 9.13
N PHE A 97 2.82 6.09 9.41
CA PHE A 97 1.41 6.35 9.12
C PHE A 97 1.04 6.14 7.64
N ARG A 98 1.92 6.53 6.73
CA ARG A 98 1.70 6.39 5.28
C ARG A 98 1.82 4.95 4.83
N LEU A 99 2.83 4.25 5.33
CA LEU A 99 3.00 2.83 5.10
C LEU A 99 1.77 2.05 5.57
N ASP A 100 1.35 2.27 6.82
CA ASP A 100 0.20 1.60 7.43
C ASP A 100 -1.10 1.94 6.70
N PHE A 101 -1.27 3.17 6.21
CA PHE A 101 -2.44 3.57 5.44
C PHE A 101 -2.60 2.75 4.15
N ILE A 102 -1.50 2.42 3.49
CA ILE A 102 -1.53 1.59 2.28
C ILE A 102 -1.57 0.09 2.62
N SER A 103 -0.83 -0.36 3.63
CA SER A 103 -0.80 -1.78 4.00
C SER A 103 -2.14 -2.26 4.58
N ALA A 104 -2.94 -1.36 5.18
CA ALA A 104 -4.30 -1.66 5.65
C ALA A 104 -5.32 -1.90 4.52
N GLU A 105 -4.97 -1.56 3.28
CA GLU A 105 -5.84 -1.66 2.11
C GLU A 105 -5.56 -2.96 1.34
N ASN A 106 -6.42 -3.96 1.49
CA ASN A 106 -6.18 -5.31 0.95
C ASN A 106 -6.27 -5.42 -0.59
N SER A 107 -6.70 -4.40 -1.33
CA SER A 107 -6.70 -4.47 -2.80
C SER A 107 -5.32 -4.29 -3.41
N MET A 108 -4.30 -3.95 -2.60
CA MET A 108 -2.93 -3.72 -3.04
C MET A 108 -2.86 -2.62 -4.10
N GLY A 109 -3.51 -1.49 -3.81
CA GLY A 109 -3.46 -0.30 -4.66
C GLY A 109 -4.31 -0.39 -5.94
N PHE A 110 -5.06 -1.46 -6.16
CA PHE A 110 -5.93 -1.58 -7.34
C PHE A 110 -6.94 -0.42 -7.43
N HIS A 111 -7.52 -0.01 -6.29
CA HIS A 111 -8.51 1.08 -6.26
C HIS A 111 -7.94 2.45 -6.63
N ALA A 112 -6.65 2.71 -6.35
CA ALA A 112 -6.02 4.01 -6.58
C ALA A 112 -4.48 3.87 -6.73
N PRO A 113 -3.99 3.29 -7.84
CA PRO A 113 -2.60 2.84 -7.94
C PRO A 113 -1.56 3.97 -7.86
N GLN A 114 -1.85 5.11 -8.49
CA GLN A 114 -0.95 6.26 -8.48
C GLN A 114 -0.89 6.92 -7.10
N GLU A 115 -2.01 6.96 -6.39
CA GLU A 115 -2.07 7.52 -5.04
C GLU A 115 -1.36 6.61 -4.03
N ALA A 116 -1.56 5.29 -4.14
CA ALA A 116 -0.81 4.32 -3.36
C ALA A 116 0.71 4.47 -3.58
N ALA A 117 1.13 4.60 -4.85
CA ALA A 117 2.54 4.81 -5.18
C ALA A 117 3.09 6.13 -4.62
N ARG A 118 2.33 7.24 -4.70
CA ARG A 118 2.72 8.54 -4.13
C ARG A 118 2.90 8.45 -2.61
N ILE A 119 1.95 7.85 -1.90
CA ILE A 119 1.98 7.71 -0.45
C ILE A 119 3.17 6.83 -0.01
N LEU A 120 3.43 5.72 -0.70
CA LEU A 120 4.58 4.85 -0.42
C LEU A 120 5.91 5.53 -0.74
N ALA A 121 5.99 6.32 -1.81
CA ALA A 121 7.19 7.11 -2.10
C ALA A 121 7.47 8.13 -0.98
N GLU A 122 6.46 8.81 -0.46
CA GLU A 122 6.60 9.69 0.70
C GLU A 122 7.00 8.91 1.97
N ALA A 123 6.47 7.71 2.17
CA ALA A 123 6.85 6.85 3.29
C ALA A 123 8.34 6.50 3.24
N ILE A 124 8.84 6.10 2.07
CA ILE A 124 10.25 5.80 1.81
C ILE A 124 11.10 7.05 2.07
N ASP A 125 10.72 8.20 1.52
CA ASP A 125 11.46 9.45 1.65
C ASP A 125 11.58 9.88 3.12
N TYR A 126 10.47 9.95 3.85
CA TYR A 126 10.49 10.30 5.28
C TYR A 126 11.26 9.29 6.12
N ALA A 127 11.17 8.00 5.80
CA ALA A 127 11.95 6.98 6.49
C ALA A 127 13.47 7.21 6.30
N ARG A 128 13.91 7.48 5.07
CA ARG A 128 15.33 7.73 4.76
C ARG A 128 15.83 9.05 5.35
N GLN A 129 15.03 10.12 5.30
CA GLN A 129 15.37 11.37 5.99
C GLN A 129 15.51 11.14 7.50
N GLY A 130 14.56 10.43 8.11
CA GLY A 130 14.63 10.11 9.53
C GLY A 130 15.86 9.28 9.89
N GLN A 131 16.20 8.29 9.05
CA GLN A 131 17.39 7.46 9.24
C GLN A 131 18.65 8.32 9.29
N LEU A 132 18.82 9.23 8.32
CA LEU A 132 19.95 10.16 8.28
C LEU A 132 19.98 11.08 9.50
N GLU A 133 18.83 11.59 9.93
CA GLU A 133 18.72 12.40 11.15
C GLU A 133 19.14 11.61 12.40
N ALA A 134 18.73 10.34 12.53
CA ALA A 134 19.13 9.49 13.65
C ALA A 134 20.63 9.15 13.64
N GLU A 135 21.21 8.91 12.46
CA GLU A 135 22.63 8.60 12.29
C GLU A 135 23.54 9.81 12.60
N ARG A 136 23.07 11.04 12.36
CA ARG A 136 23.80 12.27 12.66
C ARG A 136 23.89 12.63 14.14
N ILE A 137 23.09 11.99 15.01
CA ILE A 137 23.12 12.25 16.45
C ILE A 137 24.48 11.79 16.99
N ARG A 138 25.34 12.76 17.30
CA ARG A 138 26.60 12.58 18.00
C ARG A 138 26.36 12.53 19.51
N GLU A 139 27.30 11.91 20.22
CA GLU A 139 27.36 11.87 21.70
C GLU A 139 27.39 13.29 22.30
#